data_AF-M0PKY4-F1
#
_entry.id   AF-M0PKY4-F1
#
_cell.length_a   1.000
_cell.length_b   1.000
_cell.length_c   1.000
_cell.angle_alpha   90.00
_cell.angle_beta   90.00
_cell.angle_gamma   90.00
#
_symmetry.space_group_name_H-M   'P 1'
#
loop_
_entity.id
_entity.type
_entity.pdbx_description
1 polymer ?
#
loop_
_entity_poly.entity_id
_entity_poly.type
_entity_poly.pdbx_seq_one_letter_code
_entity_poly.pdbx_strand_id
1 'polypeptide(L)'
;MSSQLTHTATRAARIVRGIVHEARVNNVPFMAGSIAYSAFISLLPLVLLLVIAASVIGGEPLASYTQGVTESYLTPAGQSLLADSISQAGSQTGLSILGVGVLLWGVLRVFRALDTAFSAIYGTQRKSDLTTQFKNGVVVLVTLGIALLAVLAVGLTLRFVPDPPFSEVVGEVSLIFGLSVVFVPIYYVFPDADVSVKMILPGAVVAAVGWTLLNAGFGVYVTYSSTQDLYGVIGGVVLLITFLYFGALVILIGAVTNAVLMGTRPPISVEKSSPQ
;
A
#
# COMPACT_ATOMS: atom_id res chain seq x y z
N MET A 1 -21.33 -4.55 35.92
CA MET A 1 -20.52 -3.82 34.91
C MET A 1 -19.05 -4.25 34.87
N SER A 2 -18.46 -4.80 35.93
CA SER A 2 -17.06 -5.26 35.96
C SER A 2 -16.76 -6.55 35.17
N SER A 3 -17.71 -7.48 35.00
CA SER A 3 -17.46 -8.75 34.27
C SER A 3 -17.48 -8.65 32.73
N GLN A 4 -18.19 -7.67 32.18
CA GLN A 4 -18.24 -7.40 30.73
C GLN A 4 -16.92 -6.77 30.23
N LEU A 5 -16.30 -5.92 31.06
CA LEU A 5 -15.03 -5.27 30.75
C LEU A 5 -13.86 -6.27 30.75
N THR A 6 -13.82 -7.21 31.69
CA THR A 6 -12.78 -8.25 31.76
C THR A 6 -12.87 -9.25 30.59
N HIS A 7 -14.08 -9.61 30.15
CA HIS A 7 -14.27 -10.47 28.98
C HIS A 7 -13.85 -9.80 27.65
N THR A 8 -14.08 -8.50 27.52
CA THR A 8 -13.72 -7.75 26.30
C THR A 8 -12.21 -7.54 26.20
N ALA A 9 -11.56 -7.19 27.32
CA ALA A 9 -10.11 -7.03 27.39
C ALA A 9 -9.34 -8.34 27.09
N THR A 10 -9.83 -9.47 27.59
CA THR A 10 -9.23 -10.79 27.30
C THR A 10 -9.43 -11.21 25.85
N ARG A 11 -10.55 -10.84 25.21
CA ARG A 11 -10.78 -11.10 23.78
C ARG A 11 -9.88 -10.24 22.89
N ALA A 12 -9.78 -8.94 23.16
CA ALA A 12 -8.91 -8.03 22.41
C ALA A 12 -7.42 -8.47 22.53
N ALA A 13 -6.97 -8.79 23.74
CA ALA A 13 -5.61 -9.29 23.95
C ALA A 13 -5.35 -10.60 23.20
N ARG A 14 -6.34 -11.51 23.12
CA ARG A 14 -6.23 -12.74 22.35
C ARG A 14 -6.10 -12.48 20.85
N ILE A 15 -6.90 -11.56 20.31
CA ILE A 15 -6.84 -11.18 18.88
C ILE A 15 -5.47 -10.57 18.56
N VAL A 16 -5.00 -9.61 19.36
CA VAL A 16 -3.69 -8.98 19.16
C VAL A 16 -2.57 -10.01 19.23
N ARG A 17 -2.60 -10.91 20.22
CA ARG A 17 -1.64 -12.02 20.30
C ARG A 17 -1.71 -12.94 19.08
N GLY A 18 -2.91 -13.24 18.60
CA GLY A 18 -3.12 -14.02 17.38
C GLY A 18 -2.50 -13.34 16.16
N ILE A 19 -2.72 -12.04 15.98
CA ILE A 19 -2.15 -11.25 14.89
C ILE A 19 -0.62 -11.27 14.95
N VAL A 20 -0.03 -11.01 16.13
CA VAL A 20 1.43 -11.03 16.30
C VAL A 20 2.01 -12.42 16.03
N HIS A 21 1.31 -13.47 16.47
CA HIS A 21 1.73 -14.85 16.22
C HIS A 21 1.70 -15.19 14.73
N GLU A 22 0.57 -14.98 14.06
CA GLU A 22 0.41 -15.27 12.63
C GLU A 22 1.33 -14.41 11.76
N ALA A 23 1.55 -13.14 12.11
CA ALA A 23 2.49 -12.28 11.40
C ALA A 23 3.92 -12.83 11.46
N ARG A 24 4.31 -13.44 12.59
CA ARG A 24 5.64 -14.08 12.75
C ARG A 24 5.70 -15.42 12.03
N VAL A 25 4.70 -16.29 12.21
CA VAL A 25 4.65 -17.62 11.60
C VAL A 25 4.70 -17.55 10.08
N ASN A 26 3.95 -16.61 9.48
CA ASN A 26 3.93 -16.42 8.03
C ASN A 26 5.08 -15.52 7.52
N ASN A 27 6.03 -15.11 8.38
CA ASN A 27 7.15 -14.23 8.02
C ASN A 27 6.72 -12.94 7.29
N VAL A 28 5.66 -12.29 7.77
CA VAL A 28 5.12 -11.03 7.21
C VAL A 28 6.19 -9.96 6.98
N PRO A 29 7.14 -9.71 7.89
CA PRO A 29 8.23 -8.76 7.66
C PRO A 29 9.08 -9.09 6.42
N PHE A 30 9.33 -10.36 6.14
CA PHE A 30 10.11 -10.76 4.97
C PHE A 30 9.32 -10.53 3.67
N MET A 31 8.03 -10.88 3.66
CA MET A 31 7.15 -10.65 2.52
C MET A 31 6.94 -9.15 2.25
N ALA A 32 6.84 -8.33 3.30
CA ALA A 32 6.79 -6.88 3.14
C ALA A 32 8.06 -6.33 2.45
N GLY A 33 9.23 -6.90 2.78
CA GLY A 33 10.50 -6.57 2.12
C GLY A 33 10.48 -6.87 0.62
N SER A 34 9.97 -8.03 0.21
CA SER A 34 9.90 -8.41 -1.21
C SER A 34 8.92 -7.54 -2.00
N ILE A 35 7.77 -7.17 -1.39
CA ILE A 35 6.81 -6.22 -1.96
C ILE A 35 7.45 -4.84 -2.11
N ALA A 36 8.10 -4.34 -1.07
CA ALA A 36 8.73 -3.01 -1.08
C ALA A 36 9.84 -2.90 -2.12
N TYR A 37 10.71 -3.91 -2.22
CA TYR A 37 11.72 -3.97 -3.27
C TYR A 37 11.10 -3.97 -4.67
N SER A 38 10.06 -4.79 -4.88
CA SER A 38 9.37 -4.84 -6.18
C SER A 38 8.71 -3.51 -6.52
N ALA A 39 8.10 -2.84 -5.55
CA ALA A 39 7.48 -1.53 -5.71
C ALA A 39 8.54 -0.45 -6.03
N PHE A 40 9.66 -0.44 -5.30
CA PHE A 40 10.76 0.50 -5.53
C PHE A 40 11.31 0.40 -6.97
N ILE A 41 11.58 -0.82 -7.46
CA ILE A 41 12.07 -1.04 -8.82
C ILE A 41 11.06 -0.60 -9.88
N SER A 42 9.75 -0.72 -9.60
CA SER A 42 8.69 -0.28 -10.52
C SER A 42 8.49 1.24 -10.54
N LEU A 43 8.96 1.96 -9.53
CA LEU A 43 8.65 3.37 -9.32
C LEU A 43 9.33 4.28 -10.35
N LEU A 44 10.60 4.03 -10.67
CA LEU A 44 11.32 4.83 -11.67
C LEU A 44 10.67 4.76 -13.07
N PRO A 45 10.41 3.58 -13.65
CA PRO A 45 9.65 3.48 -14.89
C PRO A 45 8.27 4.12 -14.81
N LEU A 46 7.57 4.00 -13.67
CA LEU A 46 6.25 4.58 -13.49
C LEU A 46 6.29 6.11 -13.57
N VAL A 47 7.22 6.74 -12.86
CA VAL A 47 7.39 8.20 -12.88
C VAL A 47 7.67 8.68 -14.29
N LEU A 48 8.55 8.00 -15.04
CA LEU A 48 8.84 8.34 -16.43
C LEU A 48 7.60 8.25 -17.31
N LEU A 49 6.81 7.17 -17.20
CA LEU A 49 5.58 7.05 -17.98
C LEU A 49 4.53 8.07 -17.58
N LEU A 50 4.40 8.41 -16.29
CA LEU A 50 3.48 9.45 -15.83
C LEU A 50 3.86 10.81 -16.40
N VAL A 51 5.16 11.12 -16.46
CA VAL A 51 5.63 12.37 -17.09
C VAL A 51 5.37 12.36 -18.59
N ILE A 52 5.65 11.27 -19.30
CA ILE A 52 5.34 11.16 -20.74
C ILE A 52 3.84 11.31 -20.99
N ALA A 53 3.00 10.61 -20.21
CA ALA A 53 1.55 10.70 -20.31
C ALA A 53 1.06 12.13 -20.02
N ALA A 54 1.60 12.78 -19.00
CA ALA A 54 1.31 14.18 -18.67
C ALA A 54 1.69 15.12 -19.82
N SER A 55 2.86 14.93 -20.45
CA SER A 55 3.30 15.73 -21.60
C SER A 55 2.38 15.54 -22.82
N VAL A 56 1.95 14.30 -23.09
CA VAL A 56 1.08 13.98 -24.24
C VAL A 56 -0.35 14.48 -24.03
N ILE A 57 -0.91 14.31 -22.83
CA ILE A 57 -2.30 14.69 -22.50
C ILE A 57 -2.41 16.18 -22.18
N GLY A 58 -1.37 16.77 -21.59
CA GLY A 58 -1.41 18.07 -20.94
C GLY A 58 -0.83 19.27 -21.70
N GLY A 59 0.02 19.06 -22.72
CA GLY A 59 0.72 20.15 -23.41
C GLY A 59 1.70 20.95 -22.52
N GLU A 60 2.14 22.14 -22.97
CA GLU A 60 3.06 23.04 -22.23
C GLU A 60 2.67 23.36 -20.77
N PRO A 61 1.38 23.50 -20.39
CA PRO A 61 0.99 23.82 -19.01
C PRO A 61 1.42 22.80 -17.95
N LEU A 62 1.50 21.51 -18.30
CA LEU A 62 1.94 20.47 -17.37
C LEU A 62 3.47 20.41 -17.21
N ALA A 63 4.24 20.90 -18.19
CA ALA A 63 5.70 20.99 -18.12
C ALA A 63 6.20 22.05 -17.11
N SER A 64 5.42 23.11 -16.87
CA SER A 64 5.71 24.10 -15.82
C SER A 64 5.26 23.63 -14.42
N TYR A 65 4.19 22.82 -14.34
CA TYR A 65 3.75 22.22 -13.08
C TYR A 65 4.69 21.12 -12.58
N THR A 66 5.31 20.34 -13.49
CA THR A 66 6.33 19.36 -13.14
C THR A 66 7.61 20.01 -12.59
N GLN A 67 7.97 21.23 -13.04
CA GLN A 67 9.10 21.99 -12.47
C GLN A 67 8.84 22.36 -11.00
N GLY A 68 7.66 22.91 -10.67
CA GLY A 68 7.33 23.30 -9.28
C GLY A 68 7.24 22.11 -8.30
N VAL A 69 6.75 20.95 -8.75
CA VAL A 69 6.74 19.71 -7.95
C VAL A 69 8.16 19.14 -7.79
N THR A 70 8.96 19.20 -8.84
CA THR A 70 10.35 18.71 -8.83
C THR A 70 11.23 19.54 -7.91
N GLU A 71 11.06 20.86 -7.87
CA GLU A 71 11.76 21.76 -6.95
C GLU A 71 11.39 21.54 -5.47
N SER A 72 10.14 21.16 -5.21
CA SER A 72 9.63 21.00 -3.84
C SER A 72 9.98 19.64 -3.22
N TYR A 73 10.22 18.61 -4.03
CA TYR A 73 10.35 17.23 -3.55
C TYR A 73 11.63 16.50 -3.99
N LEU A 74 12.39 17.03 -4.95
CA LEU A 74 13.64 16.43 -5.44
C LEU A 74 14.84 17.33 -5.15
N THR A 75 15.95 16.72 -4.72
CA THR A 75 17.25 17.39 -4.58
C THR A 75 17.77 17.85 -5.95
N PRO A 76 18.67 18.85 -6.05
CA PRO A 76 19.20 19.33 -7.33
C PRO A 76 19.72 18.21 -8.25
N ALA A 77 20.32 17.16 -7.67
CA ALA A 77 20.75 15.97 -8.40
C ALA A 77 19.58 15.09 -8.90
N GLY A 78 18.51 14.96 -8.12
CA GLY A 78 17.28 14.29 -8.57
C GLY A 78 16.56 15.08 -9.67
N GLN A 79 16.61 16.41 -9.60
CA GLN A 79 16.06 17.30 -10.63
C GLN A 79 16.82 17.16 -11.95
N SER A 80 18.16 17.16 -11.92
CA SER A 80 18.97 16.98 -13.14
C SER A 80 18.77 15.60 -13.76
N LEU A 81 18.73 14.53 -12.94
CA LEU A 81 18.47 13.18 -13.43
C LEU A 81 17.08 13.05 -14.07
N LEU A 82 16.06 13.68 -13.48
CA LEU A 82 14.71 13.67 -14.03
C LEU A 82 14.66 14.49 -15.33
N ALA A 83 15.27 15.67 -15.37
CA ALA A 83 15.34 16.51 -16.57
C ALA A 83 16.11 15.83 -17.72
N ASP A 84 17.22 15.17 -17.42
CA ASP A 84 17.99 14.37 -18.37
C ASP A 84 17.18 13.19 -18.88
N SER A 85 16.44 12.51 -18.00
CA SER A 85 15.56 11.41 -18.39
C SER A 85 14.40 11.87 -19.28
N ILE A 86 13.81 13.03 -19.01
CA ILE A 86 12.72 13.61 -19.81
C ILE A 86 13.21 14.04 -21.20
N SER A 87 14.35 14.74 -21.25
CA SER A 87 14.93 15.20 -22.52
C SER A 87 15.36 14.03 -23.43
N GLN A 88 15.85 12.94 -22.84
CA GLN A 88 16.18 11.70 -23.56
C GLN A 88 14.93 10.90 -23.96
N ALA A 89 13.88 10.86 -23.13
CA ALA A 89 12.63 10.17 -23.43
C ALA A 89 11.87 10.80 -24.61
N GLY A 90 11.89 12.14 -24.73
CA GLY A 90 11.26 12.86 -25.83
C GLY A 90 11.93 12.63 -27.21
N SER A 91 13.18 12.18 -27.24
CA SER A 91 13.98 12.03 -28.46
C SER A 91 14.19 10.57 -28.91
N GLN A 92 13.87 9.58 -28.07
CA GLN A 92 14.13 8.17 -28.37
C GLN A 92 12.96 7.24 -28.04
N THR A 93 12.20 6.86 -29.07
CA THR A 93 11.10 5.88 -28.98
C THR A 93 11.50 4.55 -28.33
N GLY A 94 12.76 4.13 -28.45
CA GLY A 94 13.28 2.88 -27.86
C GLY A 94 13.39 2.90 -26.32
N LEU A 95 13.70 4.04 -25.72
CA LEU A 95 13.78 4.19 -24.25
C LEU A 95 12.39 4.11 -23.61
N SER A 96 11.36 4.62 -24.27
CA SER A 96 9.96 4.50 -23.82
C SER A 96 9.47 3.05 -23.84
N ILE A 97 9.81 2.26 -24.87
CA ILE A 97 9.42 0.84 -24.94
C ILE A 97 10.09 0.01 -23.84
N LEU A 98 11.39 0.24 -23.61
CA LEU A 98 12.11 -0.41 -22.51
C LEU A 98 11.53 -0.02 -21.15
N GLY A 99 11.22 1.26 -20.95
CA GLY A 99 10.56 1.74 -19.73
C GLY A 99 9.20 1.07 -19.47
N VAL A 100 8.36 0.95 -20.50
CA VAL A 100 7.08 0.21 -20.40
C VAL A 100 7.33 -1.25 -20.03
N GLY A 101 8.30 -1.92 -20.67
CA GLY A 101 8.64 -3.30 -20.37
C GLY A 101 9.09 -3.51 -18.91
N VAL A 102 9.99 -2.66 -18.42
CA VAL A 102 10.47 -2.71 -17.03
C VAL A 102 9.34 -2.39 -16.04
N LEU A 103 8.48 -1.42 -16.35
CA LEU A 103 7.31 -1.12 -15.52
C LEU A 103 6.37 -2.31 -15.42
N LEU A 104 5.96 -2.88 -16.56
CA LEU A 104 5.06 -4.02 -16.60
C LEU A 104 5.63 -5.20 -15.82
N TRP A 105 6.93 -5.45 -15.98
CA TRP A 105 7.64 -6.47 -15.21
C TRP A 105 7.65 -6.18 -13.70
N GLY A 106 7.91 -4.92 -13.31
CA GLY A 106 7.91 -4.49 -11.91
C GLY A 106 6.53 -4.59 -11.26
N VAL A 107 5.50 -4.10 -11.93
CA VAL A 107 4.10 -4.20 -11.51
C VAL A 107 3.67 -5.66 -11.35
N LEU A 108 4.02 -6.52 -12.32
CA LEU A 108 3.74 -7.96 -12.23
C LEU A 108 4.44 -8.61 -11.02
N ARG A 109 5.67 -8.18 -10.70
CA ARG A 109 6.37 -8.63 -9.49
C ARG A 109 5.66 -8.19 -8.21
N VAL A 110 5.18 -6.95 -8.13
CA VAL A 110 4.42 -6.46 -6.96
C VAL A 110 3.15 -7.28 -6.76
N PHE A 111 2.37 -7.53 -7.82
CA PHE A 111 1.16 -8.34 -7.71
C PHE A 111 1.44 -9.78 -7.35
N ARG A 112 2.49 -10.38 -7.92
CA ARG A 112 2.91 -11.73 -7.53
C ARG A 112 3.33 -11.78 -6.06
N ALA A 113 4.05 -10.77 -5.57
CA ALA A 113 4.47 -10.71 -4.17
C ALA A 113 3.27 -10.56 -3.22
N LEU A 114 2.29 -9.73 -3.58
CA LEU A 114 1.03 -9.60 -2.84
C LEU A 114 0.22 -10.89 -2.84
N ASP A 115 -0.01 -11.48 -4.01
CA ASP A 115 -0.73 -12.74 -4.19
C ASP A 115 -0.12 -13.90 -3.39
N THR A 116 1.21 -14.03 -3.46
CA THR A 116 1.97 -15.01 -2.68
C THR A 116 1.81 -14.76 -1.17
N ALA A 117 1.91 -13.50 -0.74
CA ALA A 117 1.82 -13.15 0.67
C ALA A 117 0.41 -13.37 1.24
N PHE A 118 -0.62 -12.99 0.49
CA PHE A 118 -2.01 -13.22 0.85
C PHE A 118 -2.32 -14.72 0.89
N SER A 119 -1.91 -15.48 -0.12
CA SER A 119 -2.10 -16.93 -0.14
C SER A 119 -1.42 -17.62 1.05
N ALA A 120 -0.21 -17.19 1.42
CA ALA A 120 0.49 -17.71 2.59
C ALA A 120 -0.26 -17.39 3.90
N ILE A 121 -0.74 -16.16 4.06
CA ILE A 121 -1.50 -15.71 5.24
C ILE A 121 -2.84 -16.45 5.36
N TYR A 122 -3.56 -16.62 4.26
CA TYR A 122 -4.87 -17.29 4.23
C TYR A 122 -4.74 -18.82 4.19
N GLY A 123 -3.53 -19.36 3.98
CA GLY A 123 -3.28 -20.78 3.89
C GLY A 123 -3.86 -21.43 2.63
N THR A 124 -4.08 -20.67 1.56
CA THR A 124 -4.58 -21.20 0.30
C THR A 124 -3.44 -21.87 -0.48
N GLN A 125 -3.68 -23.08 -0.97
CA GLN A 125 -2.71 -23.84 -1.78
C GLN A 125 -2.92 -23.62 -3.29
N ARG A 126 -3.74 -22.63 -3.67
CA ARG A 126 -4.04 -22.41 -5.08
C ARG A 126 -2.79 -21.85 -5.75
N LYS A 127 -2.21 -22.61 -6.67
CA LYS A 127 -1.19 -22.09 -7.58
C LYS A 127 -1.89 -21.13 -8.52
N SER A 128 -1.82 -19.83 -8.24
CA SER A 128 -2.29 -18.81 -9.16
C SER A 128 -1.38 -18.82 -10.39
N ASP A 129 -1.94 -19.16 -11.56
CA ASP A 129 -1.20 -19.05 -12.81
C ASP A 129 -0.89 -17.57 -13.11
N LEU A 130 0.16 -17.32 -13.91
CA LEU A 130 0.59 -15.96 -14.28
C LEU A 130 -0.55 -15.10 -14.85
N THR A 131 -1.48 -15.72 -15.58
CA THR A 131 -2.66 -15.06 -16.14
C THR A 131 -3.63 -14.60 -15.06
N THR A 132 -3.83 -15.39 -14.00
CA THR A 132 -4.68 -15.03 -12.86
C THR A 132 -4.07 -13.89 -12.08
N GLN A 133 -2.76 -13.94 -11.81
CA GLN A 133 -2.03 -12.85 -11.14
C GLN A 133 -2.14 -11.53 -11.90
N PHE A 134 -2.02 -11.57 -13.24
CA PHE A 134 -2.17 -10.38 -14.08
C PHE A 134 -3.60 -9.83 -14.02
N LYS A 135 -4.62 -10.69 -14.15
CA LYS A 135 -6.04 -10.29 -14.06
C LYS A 135 -6.36 -9.68 -12.70
N ASN A 136 -5.95 -10.33 -11.61
CA ASN A 136 -6.12 -9.85 -10.24
C ASN A 136 -5.46 -8.48 -10.06
N GLY A 137 -4.23 -8.32 -10.56
CA GLY A 137 -3.52 -7.06 -10.57
C GLY A 137 -4.26 -5.94 -11.31
N VAL A 138 -4.74 -6.19 -12.53
CA VAL A 138 -5.50 -5.22 -13.32
C VAL A 138 -6.81 -4.85 -12.63
N VAL A 139 -7.55 -5.83 -12.11
CA VAL A 139 -8.79 -5.58 -11.37
C VAL A 139 -8.53 -4.71 -10.14
N VAL A 140 -7.48 -5.01 -9.37
CA VAL A 140 -7.08 -4.20 -8.22
C VAL A 140 -6.70 -2.78 -8.65
N LEU A 141 -5.88 -2.61 -9.70
CA LEU A 141 -5.50 -1.28 -10.19
C LEU A 141 -6.70 -0.44 -10.63
N VAL A 142 -7.58 -1.02 -11.44
CA VAL A 142 -8.78 -0.32 -11.93
C VAL A 142 -9.68 0.05 -10.76
N THR A 143 -9.89 -0.88 -9.82
CA THR A 143 -10.77 -0.62 -8.67
C THR A 143 -10.16 0.39 -7.71
N LEU A 144 -8.83 0.36 -7.50
CA LEU A 144 -8.11 1.39 -6.75
C LEU A 144 -8.23 2.76 -7.42
N GLY A 145 -8.10 2.82 -8.75
CA GLY A 145 -8.28 4.05 -9.52
C GLY A 145 -9.69 4.62 -9.35
N ILE A 146 -10.72 3.78 -9.49
CA ILE A 146 -12.13 4.19 -9.29
C ILE A 146 -12.35 4.64 -7.84
N ALA A 147 -11.86 3.88 -6.85
CA ALA A 147 -12.01 4.23 -5.45
C ALA A 147 -11.33 5.57 -5.12
N LEU A 148 -10.14 5.81 -5.67
CA LEU A 148 -9.43 7.08 -5.51
C LEU A 148 -10.21 8.23 -6.15
N LEU A 149 -10.72 8.06 -7.38
CA LEU A 149 -11.56 9.06 -8.03
C LEU A 149 -12.84 9.36 -7.23
N ALA A 150 -13.47 8.33 -6.66
CA ALA A 150 -14.65 8.50 -5.81
C ALA A 150 -14.30 9.29 -4.53
N VAL A 151 -13.19 8.97 -3.86
CA VAL A 151 -12.72 9.71 -2.69
C VAL A 151 -12.40 11.16 -3.04
N LEU A 152 -11.75 11.41 -4.18
CA LEU A 152 -11.48 12.77 -4.66
C LEU A 152 -12.78 13.53 -4.96
N ALA A 153 -13.75 12.89 -5.61
CA ALA A 153 -15.05 13.50 -5.90
C ALA A 153 -15.79 13.88 -4.60
N VAL A 154 -15.79 13.01 -3.58
CA VAL A 154 -16.35 13.31 -2.26
C VAL A 154 -15.59 14.45 -1.58
N GLY A 155 -14.26 14.46 -1.64
CA GLY A 155 -13.44 15.54 -1.10
C GLY A 155 -13.74 16.89 -1.75
N LEU A 156 -14.01 16.92 -3.06
CA LEU A 156 -14.39 18.12 -3.79
C LEU A 156 -15.81 18.58 -3.45
N THR A 157 -16.78 17.67 -3.30
CA THR A 157 -18.17 18.06 -2.95
C THR A 157 -18.26 18.62 -1.52
N LEU A 158 -17.49 18.08 -0.58
CA LEU A 158 -17.43 18.58 0.79
C LEU A 158 -16.92 20.03 0.90
N ARG A 159 -16.11 20.50 -0.06
CA ARG A 159 -15.65 21.91 -0.10
C ARG A 159 -16.77 22.91 -0.37
N PHE A 160 -17.89 22.47 -0.94
CA PHE A 160 -19.06 23.31 -1.22
C PHE A 160 -20.08 23.31 -0.07
N VAL A 161 -19.82 22.58 1.02
CA VAL A 161 -20.66 22.57 2.22
C VAL A 161 -20.09 23.58 3.23
N PRO A 162 -20.78 24.70 3.51
CA PRO A 162 -20.34 25.66 4.51
C PRO A 162 -20.48 25.08 5.93
N ASP A 163 -19.42 25.17 6.74
CA ASP A 163 -19.38 24.77 8.16
C ASP A 163 -20.06 23.43 8.50
N PRO A 164 -19.53 22.29 8.00
CA PRO A 164 -19.98 21.00 8.49
C PRO A 164 -19.69 20.90 10.01
N PRO A 165 -20.70 20.58 10.84
CA PRO A 165 -20.45 20.37 12.27
C PRO A 165 -19.41 19.26 12.46
N PHE A 166 -18.48 19.46 13.39
CA PHE A 166 -17.34 18.56 13.66
C PHE A 166 -16.30 18.44 12.52
N SER A 167 -16.00 19.54 11.81
CA SER A 167 -15.09 19.58 10.65
C SER A 167 -13.77 18.80 10.82
N GLU A 168 -13.12 18.87 11.98
CA GLU A 168 -11.87 18.12 12.27
C GLU A 168 -12.10 16.60 12.37
N VAL A 169 -13.09 16.17 13.17
CA VAL A 169 -13.43 14.74 13.36
C VAL A 169 -14.00 14.15 12.06
N VAL A 170 -14.83 14.90 11.35
CA VAL A 170 -15.36 14.51 10.04
C VAL A 170 -14.23 14.35 9.04
N GLY A 171 -13.20 15.19 9.08
CA GLY A 171 -12.02 15.06 8.22
C GLY A 171 -11.27 13.74 8.43
N GLU A 172 -10.89 13.44 9.68
CA GLU A 172 -10.14 12.21 10.00
C GLU A 172 -10.95 10.94 9.75
N VAL A 173 -12.24 10.94 10.14
CA VAL A 173 -13.13 9.80 9.92
C VAL A 173 -13.38 9.59 8.43
N SER A 174 -13.54 10.66 7.64
CA SER A 174 -13.69 10.57 6.19
C SER A 174 -12.44 10.04 5.51
N LEU A 175 -11.26 10.40 6.00
CA LEU A 175 -9.99 9.89 5.50
C LEU A 175 -9.84 8.39 5.78
N ILE A 176 -10.12 7.94 7.01
CA ILE A 176 -10.06 6.52 7.36
C ILE A 176 -11.11 5.73 6.57
N PHE A 177 -12.33 6.27 6.42
CA PHE A 177 -13.37 5.66 5.62
C PHE A 177 -12.97 5.55 4.14
N GLY A 178 -12.48 6.64 3.54
CA GLY A 178 -12.01 6.67 2.16
C GLY A 178 -10.86 5.70 1.91
N LEU A 179 -9.86 5.68 2.79
CA LEU A 179 -8.77 4.71 2.73
C LEU A 179 -9.26 3.28 2.90
N SER A 180 -10.22 3.03 3.78
CA SER A 180 -10.81 1.68 3.95
C SER A 180 -11.46 1.21 2.66
N VAL A 181 -12.24 2.06 1.99
CA VAL A 181 -12.84 1.76 0.69
C VAL A 181 -11.78 1.49 -0.37
N VAL A 182 -10.70 2.28 -0.39
CA VAL A 182 -9.55 2.07 -1.30
C VAL A 182 -8.87 0.73 -1.02
N PHE A 183 -8.78 0.27 0.22
CA PHE A 183 -8.11 -0.99 0.53
C PHE A 183 -8.97 -2.25 0.29
N VAL A 184 -10.31 -2.15 0.27
CA VAL A 184 -11.22 -3.29 0.08
C VAL A 184 -10.87 -4.18 -1.14
N PRO A 185 -10.58 -3.65 -2.34
CA PRO A 185 -10.27 -4.48 -3.51
C PRO A 185 -9.05 -5.38 -3.31
N ILE A 186 -8.03 -4.89 -2.61
CA ILE A 186 -6.82 -5.66 -2.30
C ILE A 186 -7.21 -6.87 -1.43
N TYR A 187 -8.00 -6.64 -0.39
CA TYR A 187 -8.43 -7.71 0.51
C TYR A 187 -9.48 -8.65 -0.07
N TYR A 188 -10.18 -8.25 -1.13
CA TYR A 188 -11.17 -9.10 -1.79
C TYR A 188 -10.56 -10.00 -2.86
N VAL A 189 -9.61 -9.47 -3.63
CA VAL A 189 -9.10 -10.14 -4.83
C VAL A 189 -7.93 -11.08 -4.54
N PHE A 190 -6.99 -10.70 -3.67
CA PHE A 190 -5.76 -11.47 -3.44
C PHE A 190 -5.85 -12.72 -2.55
N PRO A 191 -6.81 -12.87 -1.61
CA PRO A 191 -6.83 -14.05 -0.74
C PRO A 191 -6.94 -15.41 -1.43
N ASP A 192 -7.26 -15.46 -2.73
CA ASP A 192 -7.54 -16.71 -3.47
C ASP A 192 -8.49 -17.66 -2.71
N ALA A 193 -9.38 -17.09 -1.90
CA ALA A 193 -10.30 -17.74 -0.98
C ALA A 193 -11.69 -17.12 -1.13
N ASP A 194 -12.74 -17.90 -0.86
CA ASP A 194 -14.12 -17.42 -0.84
C ASP A 194 -14.34 -16.53 0.40
N VAL A 195 -14.07 -15.23 0.24
CA VAL A 195 -14.27 -14.22 1.27
C VAL A 195 -15.46 -13.33 0.93
N SER A 196 -16.29 -13.04 1.93
CA SER A 196 -17.33 -12.02 1.78
C SER A 196 -16.77 -10.63 2.11
N VAL A 197 -17.35 -9.56 1.54
CA VAL A 197 -16.93 -8.18 1.84
C VAL A 197 -16.92 -7.90 3.35
N LYS A 198 -17.93 -8.41 4.08
CA LYS A 198 -18.02 -8.24 5.55
C LYS A 198 -16.84 -8.85 6.31
N MET A 199 -16.27 -9.93 5.80
CA MET A 199 -15.13 -10.60 6.43
C MET A 199 -13.82 -9.84 6.24
N ILE A 200 -13.71 -9.03 5.19
CA ILE A 200 -12.47 -8.33 4.85
C ILE A 200 -12.40 -6.89 5.37
N LEU A 201 -13.55 -6.30 5.73
CA LEU A 201 -13.65 -4.94 6.25
C LEU A 201 -12.75 -4.68 7.47
N PRO A 202 -12.63 -5.57 8.48
CA PRO A 202 -11.76 -5.31 9.63
C PRO A 202 -10.31 -5.05 9.23
N GLY A 203 -9.76 -5.84 8.31
CA GLY A 203 -8.42 -5.69 7.78
C GLY A 203 -8.25 -4.44 6.93
N ALA A 204 -9.27 -4.07 6.14
CA ALA A 204 -9.28 -2.81 5.40
C ALA A 204 -9.22 -1.59 6.32
N VAL A 205 -9.97 -1.60 7.43
CA VAL A 205 -9.94 -0.55 8.45
C VAL A 205 -8.59 -0.53 9.18
N VAL A 206 -8.05 -1.69 9.55
CA VAL A 206 -6.70 -1.77 10.17
C VAL A 206 -5.63 -1.20 9.23
N ALA A 207 -5.71 -1.49 7.93
CA ALA A 207 -4.79 -0.89 6.98
C ALA A 207 -5.00 0.61 6.80
N ALA A 208 -6.25 1.10 6.76
CA ALA A 208 -6.53 2.52 6.70
C ALA A 208 -5.95 3.29 7.90
N VAL A 209 -6.17 2.77 9.11
CA VAL A 209 -5.61 3.34 10.34
C VAL A 209 -4.08 3.27 10.33
N GLY A 210 -3.51 2.10 10.02
CA GLY A 210 -2.07 1.92 9.95
C GLY A 210 -1.42 2.81 8.89
N TRP A 211 -2.08 3.04 7.76
CA TRP A 211 -1.61 3.93 6.70
C TRP A 211 -1.62 5.39 7.15
N THR A 212 -2.67 5.79 7.86
CA THR A 212 -2.78 7.13 8.45
C THR A 212 -1.65 7.37 9.46
N LEU A 213 -1.43 6.42 10.36
CA LEU A 213 -0.34 6.45 11.35
C LEU A 213 1.04 6.44 10.68
N LEU A 214 1.21 5.68 9.60
CA LEU A 214 2.44 5.64 8.83
C LEU A 214 2.76 7.01 8.22
N ASN A 215 1.77 7.66 7.61
CA ASN A 215 1.96 9.01 7.04
C ASN A 215 2.28 10.03 8.13
N ALA A 216 1.57 10.02 9.26
CA ALA A 216 1.85 10.90 10.39
C ALA A 216 3.28 10.68 10.94
N GLY A 217 3.67 9.41 11.13
CA GLY A 217 5.00 9.04 11.61
C GLY A 217 6.11 9.46 10.64
N PHE A 218 5.92 9.29 9.33
CA PHE A 218 6.87 9.77 8.32
C PHE A 218 6.95 11.29 8.26
N GLY A 219 5.82 12.00 8.40
CA GLY A 219 5.81 13.46 8.47
C GLY A 219 6.62 13.99 9.66
N VAL A 220 6.46 13.37 10.83
CA VAL A 220 7.29 13.65 12.01
C VAL A 220 8.75 13.35 11.71
N TYR A 221 9.06 12.17 11.18
CA TYR A 221 10.44 11.79 10.86
C TYR A 221 11.11 12.84 9.97
N VAL A 222 10.49 13.20 8.84
CA VAL A 222 11.03 14.17 7.87
C VAL A 222 11.24 15.55 8.51
N THR A 223 10.34 15.97 9.40
CA THR A 223 10.46 17.27 10.08
C THR A 223 11.68 17.34 11.01
N TYR A 224 12.03 16.22 11.66
CA TYR A 224 13.13 16.17 12.63
C TYR A 224 14.43 15.58 12.07
N SER A 225 14.41 15.04 10.85
CA SER A 225 15.55 14.43 10.20
C SER A 225 16.29 15.46 9.33
N SER A 226 17.57 15.69 9.63
CA SER A 226 18.53 16.33 8.73
C SER A 226 19.09 15.36 7.69
N THR A 227 18.43 14.21 7.44
CA THR A 227 18.95 13.13 6.59
C THR A 227 19.06 13.55 5.12
N GLN A 228 18.21 14.48 4.67
CA GLN A 228 18.35 15.13 3.35
C GLN A 228 19.69 15.89 3.24
N ASP A 229 20.09 16.57 4.32
CA ASP A 229 21.33 17.36 4.36
C ASP A 229 22.58 16.50 4.55
N LEU A 230 22.45 15.35 5.23
CA LEU A 230 23.58 14.47 5.57
C LEU A 230 23.90 13.41 4.50
N TYR A 231 22.90 12.90 3.78
CA TYR A 231 23.05 11.77 2.85
C TYR A 231 22.51 12.01 1.43
N GLY A 232 21.91 13.19 1.16
CA GLY A 232 21.40 13.57 -0.15
C GLY A 232 20.48 12.51 -0.77
N VAL A 233 20.75 12.15 -2.03
CA VAL A 233 19.95 11.18 -2.79
C VAL A 233 19.87 9.80 -2.12
N ILE A 234 20.96 9.33 -1.49
CA ILE A 234 20.98 8.03 -0.81
C ILE A 234 20.01 8.02 0.37
N GLY A 235 19.97 9.11 1.14
CA GLY A 235 19.02 9.28 2.25
C GLY A 235 17.57 9.19 1.76
N GLY A 236 17.25 9.86 0.64
CA GLY A 236 15.94 9.78 0.01
C GLY A 236 15.55 8.38 -0.44
N VAL A 237 16.47 7.61 -1.03
CA VAL A 237 16.23 6.23 -1.45
C VAL A 237 15.96 5.31 -0.25
N VAL A 238 16.77 5.41 0.80
CA VAL A 238 16.58 4.62 2.04
C VAL A 238 15.23 4.96 2.69
N LEU A 239 14.89 6.25 2.74
CA LEU A 239 13.62 6.71 3.28
C LEU A 239 12.43 6.15 2.48
N LEU A 240 12.51 6.20 1.16
CA LEU A 240 11.47 5.69 0.26
C LEU A 240 11.29 4.17 0.41
N ILE A 241 12.37 3.39 0.39
CA ILE A 241 12.29 1.93 0.58
C ILE A 241 11.68 1.61 1.95
N THR A 242 12.06 2.38 2.98
CA THR A 242 11.50 2.23 4.33
C THR A 242 10.00 2.54 4.35
N PHE A 243 9.56 3.58 3.64
CA PHE A 243 8.14 3.92 3.50
C PHE A 243 7.36 2.78 2.84
N LEU A 244 7.87 2.28 1.71
CA LEU A 244 7.26 1.17 0.97
C LEU A 244 7.21 -0.12 1.82
N TYR A 245 8.25 -0.36 2.62
CA TYR A 245 8.32 -1.49 3.56
C TYR A 245 7.24 -1.43 4.62
N PHE A 246 7.12 -0.30 5.32
CA PHE A 246 6.07 -0.14 6.34
C PHE A 246 4.67 -0.09 5.72
N GLY A 247 4.52 0.47 4.52
CA GLY A 247 3.26 0.44 3.78
C GLY A 247 2.83 -1.00 3.46
N ALA A 248 3.75 -1.83 2.97
CA ALA A 248 3.49 -3.25 2.75
C ALA A 248 3.18 -3.99 4.05
N LEU A 249 3.91 -3.71 5.14
CA LEU A 249 3.60 -4.26 6.48
C LEU A 249 2.17 -3.94 6.92
N VAL A 250 1.74 -2.68 6.80
CA VAL A 250 0.39 -2.25 7.18
C VAL A 250 -0.67 -3.05 6.41
N ILE A 251 -0.49 -3.23 5.11
CA ILE A 251 -1.40 -4.04 4.27
C ILE A 251 -1.40 -5.50 4.72
N LEU A 252 -0.23 -6.10 4.95
CA LEU A 252 -0.16 -7.51 5.37
C LEU A 252 -0.70 -7.72 6.79
N ILE A 253 -0.55 -6.77 7.70
CA ILE A 253 -1.16 -6.83 9.04
C ILE A 253 -2.69 -6.79 8.95
N GLY A 254 -3.26 -6.01 8.04
CA GLY A 254 -4.70 -6.06 7.76
C GLY A 254 -5.13 -7.44 7.25
N ALA A 255 -4.32 -8.08 6.40
CA ALA A 255 -4.60 -9.42 5.87
C ALA A 255 -4.57 -10.48 6.99
N VAL A 256 -3.55 -10.42 7.86
CA VAL A 256 -3.46 -11.28 9.05
C VAL A 256 -4.63 -11.05 9.98
N THR A 257 -5.07 -9.79 10.16
CA THR A 257 -6.24 -9.47 10.99
C THR A 257 -7.48 -10.17 10.47
N ASN A 258 -7.74 -10.12 9.16
CA ASN A 258 -8.85 -10.84 8.56
C ASN A 258 -8.73 -12.35 8.79
N ALA A 259 -7.57 -12.95 8.52
CA ALA A 259 -7.34 -14.38 8.71
C ALA A 259 -7.57 -14.84 10.17
N VAL A 260 -7.06 -14.09 11.15
CA VAL A 260 -7.27 -14.37 12.58
C VAL A 260 -8.75 -14.27 12.96
N LEU A 261 -9.48 -13.29 12.43
CA LEU A 261 -10.91 -13.10 12.72
C LEU A 261 -11.79 -14.16 12.05
N MET A 262 -11.42 -14.65 10.87
CA MET A 262 -12.13 -15.73 10.19
C MET A 262 -11.84 -17.11 10.80
N GLY A 263 -10.79 -17.23 11.63
CA GLY A 263 -10.40 -18.51 12.21
C GLY A 263 -9.85 -19.50 11.18
N THR A 264 -9.26 -19.00 10.09
CA THR A 264 -8.78 -19.80 8.96
C THR A 264 -7.64 -20.78 9.31
N ARG A 265 -7.17 -20.78 10.58
CA ARG A 265 -6.37 -21.86 11.18
C ARG A 265 -6.86 -22.13 12.62
N PRO A 266 -7.07 -23.40 13.03
CA PRO A 266 -7.41 -23.69 14.42
C PRO A 266 -6.27 -23.24 15.35
N PRO A 267 -6.58 -22.72 16.55
CA PRO A 267 -5.56 -22.58 17.59
C PRO A 267 -4.99 -23.96 17.88
N ILE A 268 -3.66 -24.06 17.84
CA ILE A 268 -2.82 -25.23 18.13
C ILE A 268 -3.52 -26.16 19.13
N SER A 269 -4.06 -27.29 18.65
CA SER A 269 -4.24 -28.44 19.51
C SER A 269 -2.83 -28.85 19.90
N VAL A 270 -2.43 -28.52 21.14
CA VAL A 270 -1.25 -29.13 21.75
C VAL A 270 -1.54 -30.62 21.73
N GLU A 271 -0.95 -31.29 20.74
CA GLU A 271 -0.96 -32.74 20.67
C GLU A 271 -0.28 -33.19 21.96
N LYS A 272 -1.10 -33.68 22.91
CA LYS A 272 -0.59 -34.38 24.08
C LYS A 272 0.14 -35.58 23.52
N SER A 273 1.47 -35.48 23.43
CA SER A 273 2.35 -36.62 23.29
C SER A 273 2.00 -37.59 24.41
N SER A 274 1.23 -38.62 24.07
CA SER A 274 1.02 -39.78 24.93
C SER A 274 2.39 -40.43 25.14
N PRO A 275 2.89 -40.57 26.38
CA PRO A 275 4.07 -41.37 26.62
C PRO A 275 3.75 -42.82 26.28
N GLN A 276 4.50 -43.39 25.34
CA GLN A 276 4.65 -44.84 25.19
C GLN A 276 5.67 -45.34 26.21
#